data_AF-A0A397SGC6-F1
#
_entry.id   AF-A0A397SGC6-F1
#
_cell.length_a   1.000
_cell.length_b   1.000
_cell.length_c   1.000
_cell.angle_alpha   90.00
_cell.angle_beta   90.00
_cell.angle_gamma   90.00
#
_symmetry.space_group_name_H-M   'P 1'
#
loop_
_entity.id
_entity.type
_entity.pdbx_description
1 polymer ?
#
loop_
_entity_poly.entity_id
_entity_poly.type
_entity_poly.pdbx_seq_one_letter_code
_entity_poly.pdbx_strand_id
1 'polypeptide(L)'
;MYLLTKEIIEVSKNDAQKLVRVCLYADKLSSVRDKLKSSISKKKKKKARKIDKAISRIFRRIKNLRNELHKKTMNYLAKNYNIIIILEFNILNMVRQEMKKINSKTVRNILI
;
A
#
# COMPACT_ATOMS: atom_id res chain seq x y z
N MET A 1 -29.20 14.42 -26.72
CA MET A 1 -28.76 15.11 -25.50
C MET A 1 -28.59 14.06 -24.41
N TYR A 2 -27.40 13.46 -24.31
CA TYR A 2 -27.12 12.49 -23.25
C TYR A 2 -26.77 13.28 -21.99
N LEU A 3 -27.71 13.31 -21.03
CA LEU A 3 -27.44 13.72 -19.66
C LEU A 3 -26.46 12.70 -19.09
N LEU A 4 -25.17 13.05 -19.09
CA LEU A 4 -24.14 12.28 -18.40
C LEU A 4 -24.35 12.49 -16.90
N THR A 5 -25.27 11.72 -16.30
CA THR A 5 -25.39 11.66 -14.85
C THR A 5 -24.07 11.13 -14.33
N LYS A 6 -23.34 11.99 -13.63
CA LYS A 6 -22.02 11.70 -13.07
C LYS A 6 -22.20 10.74 -11.89
N GLU A 7 -22.43 9.47 -12.17
CA GLU A 7 -22.47 8.43 -11.15
C GLU A 7 -21.06 8.22 -10.61
N ILE A 8 -20.82 8.69 -9.38
CA ILE A 8 -19.59 8.44 -8.65
C ILE A 8 -19.71 7.04 -8.05
N ILE A 9 -19.04 6.08 -8.66
CA ILE A 9 -18.98 4.71 -8.14
C ILE A 9 -17.79 4.61 -7.18
N GLU A 10 -18.08 4.58 -5.88
CA GLU A 10 -17.05 4.30 -4.87
C GLU A 10 -16.70 2.81 -4.87
N VAL A 11 -15.52 2.49 -5.38
CA VAL A 11 -15.01 1.12 -5.31
C VAL A 11 -14.43 0.88 -3.92
N SER A 12 -15.02 -0.04 -3.17
CA SER A 12 -14.56 -0.54 -1.85
C SER A 12 -14.51 0.50 -0.71
N LYS A 13 -15.68 0.78 -0.12
CA LYS A 13 -15.81 1.65 1.06
C LYS A 13 -14.99 1.13 2.25
N ASN A 14 -14.24 2.02 2.90
CA ASN A 14 -13.38 1.77 4.09
C ASN A 14 -12.20 0.79 3.92
N ASP A 15 -11.96 0.19 2.76
CA ASP A 15 -10.85 -0.76 2.60
C ASP A 15 -9.47 -0.07 2.59
N ALA A 16 -9.40 1.18 2.15
CA ALA A 16 -8.20 2.01 2.24
C ALA A 16 -7.74 2.16 3.71
N GLN A 17 -8.66 2.46 4.63
CA GLN A 17 -8.34 2.58 6.06
C GLN A 17 -7.85 1.26 6.66
N LYS A 18 -8.48 0.14 6.29
CA LYS A 18 -8.03 -1.19 6.71
C LYS A 18 -6.62 -1.47 6.21
N LEU A 19 -6.32 -1.12 4.96
CA LEU A 19 -5.01 -1.32 4.35
C LEU A 19 -3.93 -0.49 5.05
N VAL A 20 -4.22 0.78 5.36
CA VAL A 20 -3.33 1.65 6.15
C VAL A 20 -3.02 1.02 7.52
N ARG A 21 -4.02 0.51 8.25
CA ARG A 21 -3.81 -0.17 9.54
C ARG A 21 -2.88 -1.38 9.43
N VAL A 22 -3.04 -2.20 8.39
CA VAL A 22 -2.17 -3.36 8.15
C VAL A 22 -0.74 -2.92 7.82
N CYS A 23 -0.58 -1.87 7.02
CA CYS A 23 0.73 -1.30 6.71
C CYS A 23 1.43 -0.73 7.95
N LEU A 24 0.72 0.00 8.80
CA LEU A 24 1.26 0.53 10.07
C LEU A 24 1.71 -0.60 11.01
N TYR A 25 0.95 -1.70 11.06
CA TYR A 25 1.35 -2.88 11.83
C TYR A 25 2.63 -3.53 11.26
N ALA A 26 2.75 -3.64 9.94
CA ALA A 26 3.95 -4.15 9.28
C ALA A 26 5.18 -3.26 9.52
N ASP A 27 5.01 -1.93 9.54
CA ASP A 27 6.09 -0.98 9.85
C ASP A 27 6.57 -1.11 11.30
N LYS A 28 5.65 -1.26 12.27
CA LYS A 28 5.99 -1.55 13.67
C LYS A 28 6.84 -2.82 13.80
N LEU A 29 6.43 -3.90 13.13
CA LEU A 29 7.19 -5.15 13.12
C LEU A 29 8.57 -4.99 12.46
N SER A 30 8.65 -4.19 11.40
CA SER A 30 9.91 -3.89 10.71
C SER A 30 10.89 -3.16 11.62
N SER A 31 10.42 -2.17 12.39
CA SER A 31 11.24 -1.47 13.39
C SER A 31 11.80 -2.41 14.47
N VAL A 32 10.96 -3.33 14.99
CA VAL A 32 11.40 -4.34 15.97
C VAL A 32 12.44 -5.28 15.35
N ARG A 33 12.21 -5.70 14.10
CA ARG A 33 13.12 -6.57 13.36
C ARG A 33 14.49 -5.91 13.17
N ASP A 34 14.54 -4.63 12.81
CA ASP A 34 15.78 -3.92 12.56
C ASP A 34 16.64 -3.80 13.82
N LYS A 35 16.02 -3.49 14.97
CA LYS A 35 16.69 -3.50 16.28
C LYS A 35 17.26 -4.87 16.66
N LEU A 36 16.57 -5.95 16.26
CA LEU A 36 17.03 -7.32 16.54
C LEU A 36 18.11 -7.79 15.57
N LYS A 37 18.11 -7.31 14.33
CA LYS A 37 19.14 -7.62 13.32
C LYS A 37 20.48 -6.97 13.65
N SER A 38 20.47 -5.75 14.17
CA SER A 38 21.71 -5.03 14.57
C SER A 38 22.39 -5.64 15.79
N SER A 39 21.71 -6.49 16.56
CA SER A 39 22.29 -7.16 17.71
C SER A 39 23.30 -8.26 17.33
N ILE A 40 24.38 -8.37 18.12
CA ILE A 40 25.43 -9.40 17.96
C ILE A 40 24.92 -10.82 18.29
N SER A 41 23.99 -10.95 19.25
CA SER A 41 23.47 -12.24 19.72
C SER A 41 22.80 -13.09 18.62
N LYS A 42 23.27 -14.33 18.44
CA LYS A 42 22.71 -15.33 17.52
C LYS A 42 21.22 -15.61 17.80
N LYS A 43 20.80 -15.63 19.07
CA LYS A 43 19.39 -15.84 19.48
C LYS A 43 18.49 -14.69 18.99
N LYS A 44 18.93 -13.44 19.13
CA LYS A 44 18.21 -12.25 18.65
C LYS A 44 18.11 -12.24 17.11
N LYS A 45 19.18 -12.61 16.40
CA LYS A 45 19.16 -12.78 14.94
C LYS A 45 18.17 -13.87 14.48
N LYS A 46 18.09 -15.01 15.18
CA LYS A 46 17.08 -16.05 14.89
C LYS A 46 15.65 -15.54 15.09
N LYS A 47 15.41 -14.72 16.13
CA LYS A 47 14.12 -14.06 16.34
C LYS A 47 13.79 -13.07 15.21
N ALA A 48 14.76 -12.28 14.75
CA ALA A 48 14.59 -11.37 13.62
C ALA A 48 14.14 -12.09 12.35
N ARG A 49 14.75 -13.25 12.03
CA ARG A 49 14.34 -14.07 10.87
C ARG A 49 12.89 -14.56 10.96
N LYS A 50 12.40 -14.88 12.17
CA LYS A 50 10.99 -15.26 12.37
C LYS A 50 10.05 -14.07 12.11
N ILE A 51 10.44 -12.88 12.56
CA ILE A 51 9.68 -11.65 12.31
C ILE A 51 9.70 -11.28 10.83
N ASP A 52 10.83 -11.41 10.14
CA ASP A 52 10.91 -11.22 8.68
C ASP A 52 9.88 -12.09 7.95
N LYS A 53 9.78 -13.38 8.30
CA LYS A 53 8.77 -14.29 7.72
C LYS A 53 7.34 -13.82 7.99
N ALA A 54 7.06 -13.29 9.18
CA ALA A 54 5.74 -12.74 9.52
C ALA A 54 5.42 -11.49 8.69
N ILE A 55 6.40 -10.58 8.54
CA ILE A 55 6.28 -9.39 7.70
C ILE A 55 6.02 -9.77 6.24
N SER A 56 6.76 -10.75 5.68
CA SER A 56 6.53 -11.22 4.31
C SER A 56 5.12 -11.78 4.10
N ARG A 57 4.54 -12.45 5.10
CA ARG A 57 3.14 -12.92 5.03
C ARG A 57 2.15 -11.76 4.98
N ILE A 58 2.40 -10.69 5.76
CA ILE A 58 1.57 -9.48 5.74
C ILE A 58 1.65 -8.80 4.37
N PHE A 59 2.85 -8.59 3.83
CA PHE A 59 3.00 -8.00 2.49
C PHE A 59 2.40 -8.86 1.38
N ARG A 60 2.47 -10.19 1.50
CA ARG A 60 1.76 -11.09 0.59
C ARG A 60 0.25 -10.89 0.65
N ARG A 61 -0.31 -10.74 1.85
CA ARG A 61 -1.75 -10.43 2.03
C ARG A 61 -2.12 -9.10 1.39
N ILE A 62 -1.33 -8.05 1.60
CA ILE A 62 -1.55 -6.73 0.97
C ILE A 62 -1.53 -6.85 -0.56
N LYS A 63 -0.55 -7.55 -1.12
CA LYS A 63 -0.46 -7.80 -2.57
C LYS A 63 -1.69 -8.53 -3.08
N ASN A 64 -2.16 -9.55 -2.36
CA ASN A 64 -3.35 -10.30 -2.74
C ASN A 64 -4.61 -9.42 -2.74
N LEU A 65 -4.82 -8.61 -1.70
CA LEU A 65 -5.95 -7.68 -1.61
C LEU A 65 -5.94 -6.66 -2.76
N ARG A 66 -4.78 -6.05 -3.03
CA ARG A 66 -4.62 -5.13 -4.15
C ARG A 66 -4.94 -5.79 -5.49
N ASN A 67 -4.41 -7.00 -5.71
CA ASN A 67 -4.65 -7.73 -6.94
C ASN A 67 -6.12 -8.12 -7.12
N GLU A 68 -6.80 -8.50 -6.04
CA GLU A 68 -8.23 -8.79 -6.05
C GLU A 68 -9.04 -7.55 -6.43
N LEU A 69 -8.74 -6.40 -5.83
CA LEU A 69 -9.39 -5.13 -6.15
C LEU A 69 -9.18 -4.77 -7.63
N HIS A 70 -7.94 -4.77 -8.13
CA HIS A 70 -7.68 -4.48 -9.54
C HIS A 70 -8.44 -5.43 -10.47
N LYS A 71 -8.46 -6.73 -10.18
CA LYS A 71 -9.19 -7.69 -11.01
C LYS A 71 -10.69 -7.43 -11.02
N LYS A 72 -11.29 -7.16 -9.85
CA LYS A 72 -12.72 -6.82 -9.74
C LYS A 72 -13.05 -5.54 -10.49
N THR A 73 -12.23 -4.50 -10.34
CA THR A 73 -12.42 -3.22 -11.04
C THR A 73 -12.27 -3.38 -12.55
N MET A 74 -11.22 -4.05 -13.02
CA MET A 74 -11.02 -4.29 -14.46
C MET A 74 -12.17 -5.10 -15.05
N ASN A 75 -12.61 -6.15 -14.36
CA ASN A 75 -13.75 -6.96 -14.80
C ASN A 75 -15.05 -6.16 -14.85
N TYR A 76 -15.28 -5.27 -13.88
CA TYR A 76 -16.43 -4.36 -13.89
C TYR A 76 -16.34 -3.38 -15.07
N LEU A 77 -15.19 -2.76 -15.29
CA LEU A 77 -15.02 -1.81 -16.38
C LEU A 77 -15.19 -2.48 -17.76
N ALA A 78 -14.56 -3.63 -17.97
CA ALA A 78 -14.64 -4.35 -19.24
C ALA A 78 -16.05 -4.86 -19.58
N LYS A 79 -16.87 -5.15 -18.56
CA LYS A 79 -18.26 -5.61 -18.76
C LYS A 79 -19.24 -4.49 -19.05
N ASN A 80 -19.02 -3.30 -18.49
CA ASN A 80 -19.99 -2.21 -18.55
C ASN A 80 -19.65 -1.14 -19.59
N TYR A 81 -18.41 -1.06 -20.07
CA TYR A 81 -17.95 0.00 -20.97
C TYR A 81 -17.19 -0.56 -22.18
N ASN A 82 -17.57 -0.12 -23.38
CA ASN A 82 -16.90 -0.50 -24.63
C ASN A 82 -15.60 0.29 -24.87
N ILE A 83 -15.54 1.54 -24.39
CA ILE A 83 -14.39 2.44 -24.55
C ILE A 83 -14.03 2.99 -23.17
N ILE A 84 -12.77 2.82 -22.77
CA ILE A 84 -12.23 3.32 -21.50
C ILE A 84 -11.13 4.33 -21.83
N ILE A 85 -11.32 5.59 -21.44
CA ILE A 85 -10.34 6.65 -21.62
C ILE A 85 -9.58 6.84 -20.31
N ILE A 86 -8.29 6.50 -20.30
CA ILE A 86 -7.40 6.76 -19.18
C ILE A 86 -6.66 8.06 -19.49
N LEU A 87 -6.90 9.09 -18.67
CA LEU A 87 -6.18 10.36 -18.78
C LEU A 87 -4.73 10.16 -18.31
N GLU A 88 -3.79 10.85 -18.95
CA GLU A 88 -2.41 10.89 -18.50
C GLU A 88 -2.33 11.58 -17.13
N PHE A 89 -2.19 10.77 -16.08
CA PHE A 89 -1.81 11.28 -14.77
C PHE A 89 -0.29 11.54 -14.80
N ASN A 90 0.11 12.81 -14.85
CA ASN A 90 1.50 13.25 -14.75
C ASN A 90 2.09 13.02 -13.34
N ILE A 91 2.10 11.75 -12.87
CA ILE A 91 2.54 11.35 -11.53
C ILE A 91 4.00 11.74 -11.27
N LEU A 92 4.82 11.77 -12.33
CA LEU A 92 6.24 12.10 -12.25
C LEU A 92 6.50 13.51 -11.67
N ASN A 93 5.65 14.50 -11.98
CA ASN A 93 5.77 15.86 -11.44
C ASN A 93 5.29 15.99 -9.99
N MET A 94 4.54 15.01 -9.48
CA MET A 94 4.09 14.98 -8.08
C MET A 94 5.19 14.48 -7.13
N VAL A 95 6.29 13.92 -7.64
CA VAL A 95 7.41 13.39 -6.83
C VAL A 95 8.71 14.07 -7.24
N ARG A 96 8.89 15.35 -6.87
CA ARG A 96 10.16 16.06 -7.08
C ARG A 96 11.27 15.36 -6.28
N GLN A 97 12.28 14.82 -6.96
CA GLN A 97 13.41 14.10 -6.33
C GLN A 97 14.23 15.01 -5.40
N GLU A 98 14.14 16.31 -5.60
CA GLU A 98 14.88 17.38 -4.94
C GLU A 98 14.45 17.55 -3.47
N MET A 99 13.22 17.17 -3.13
CA MET A 99 12.66 17.27 -1.77
C MET A 99 12.85 15.97 -0.93
N LYS A 100 13.68 15.01 -1.40
CA LYS A 100 13.83 13.66 -0.82
C LYS A 100 14.55 13.56 0.55
N LYS A 101 14.74 14.64 1.31
CA LYS A 101 15.27 14.55 2.69
C LYS A 101 14.15 14.54 3.74
N ILE A 102 13.13 13.71 3.55
CA ILE A 102 12.11 13.46 4.57
C ILE A 102 12.58 12.30 5.44
N ASN A 103 12.74 12.53 6.75
CA ASN A 103 13.13 11.47 7.68
C ASN A 103 11.97 10.48 7.87
N SER A 104 12.28 9.21 8.09
CA SER A 104 11.33 8.15 8.48
C SER A 104 10.38 8.57 9.61
N LYS A 105 10.83 9.40 10.56
CA LYS A 105 9.98 9.96 11.62
C LYS A 105 8.91 10.91 11.06
N THR A 106 9.33 11.83 10.18
CA THR A 106 8.43 12.78 9.52
C THR A 106 7.42 12.07 8.62
N VAL A 107 7.85 11.06 7.86
CA VAL A 107 6.94 10.25 7.02
C VAL A 107 5.86 9.57 7.87
N ARG A 108 6.21 8.99 9.02
CA ARG A 108 5.22 8.37 9.91
C ARG A 108 4.22 9.38 10.48
N ASN A 109 4.67 10.60 10.77
CA ASN A 109 3.79 11.65 11.29
C ASN A 109 2.82 12.20 10.23
N ILE A 110 3.16 12.11 8.94
CA ILE A 110 2.26 12.50 7.82
C ILE A 110 1.21 11.40 7.54
N LEU A 111 1.51 10.15 7.88
CA LEU A 111 0.63 9.00 7.65
C LEU A 111 -0.40 8.75 8.77
N ILE A 112 -0.30 9.47 9.89
CA ILE A 112 -1.22 9.43 11.04
C ILE A 112 -2.26 10.53 10.86
#